data_AF-A0A9P4PMM5-F1
#
_entry.id   AF-A0A9P4PMM5-F1
#
_cell.length_a   1.000
_cell.length_b   1.000
_cell.length_c   1.000
_cell.angle_alpha   90.00
_cell.angle_beta   90.00
_cell.angle_gamma   90.00
#
_symmetry.space_group_name_H-M   'P 1'
#
loop_
_entity.id
_entity.type
_entity.pdbx_description
1 polymer ?
#
loop_
_entity_poly.entity_id
_entity_poly.type
_entity_poly.pdbx_seq_one_letter_code
_entity_poly.pdbx_strand_id
1 'polypeptide(L)'
;MSISEARDSSHNRLFQPSVARAIAAQLIRAVAFIHSRGVVHADLHEANILLRMPESIDNLTPDQLYKKYGQPELEKITRLDGKPLDQWVPTSGVLPIWFGDASDTISLRDSHIFLTDFSESFQPAVDIQQSSHTPFMLRPPEIILQPTSNVSVSFPAEIWSLACAVFAIMGQRPLFETWFPNKDRILEEHVDALGYLPEEWWTNWAHRHQCFNDQLERVDGSPRRLLEDRLEDSIQEPRKQSKMAEMNEEEKQAFLVLLRSMLSFRPETRPSAQQVLESSWMQKWAEPAFESLQDNVETSEIIL
;
A
#
# COMPACT_ATOMS: atom_id res chain seq x y z
N MET A 1 13.91 -1.37 -4.97
CA MET A 1 12.80 -0.67 -5.62
C MET A 1 11.54 -0.91 -4.79
N SER A 2 10.79 0.13 -4.46
CA SER A 2 9.51 -0.01 -3.76
C SER A 2 8.37 -0.42 -4.71
N ILE A 3 7.25 -0.89 -4.15
CA ILE A 3 6.04 -1.18 -4.94
C ILE A 3 5.52 0.10 -5.60
N SER A 4 5.55 1.24 -4.91
CA SER A 4 5.16 2.54 -5.49
C SER A 4 6.00 2.86 -6.73
N GLU A 5 7.31 2.72 -6.58
CA GLU A 5 8.31 2.93 -7.63
C GLU A 5 8.12 2.02 -8.85
N ALA A 6 7.86 0.73 -8.63
CA ALA A 6 7.58 -0.23 -9.69
C ALA A 6 6.30 0.13 -10.46
N ARG A 7 5.25 0.55 -9.74
CA ARG A 7 3.98 0.98 -10.33
C ARG A 7 4.16 2.24 -11.16
N ASP A 8 4.85 3.25 -10.64
CA ASP A 8 5.06 4.53 -11.34
C ASP A 8 5.96 4.38 -12.58
N SER A 9 6.73 3.29 -12.65
CA SER A 9 7.52 2.92 -13.83
C SER A 9 6.71 2.22 -14.93
N SER A 10 5.45 1.89 -14.68
CA SER A 10 4.54 1.30 -15.67
C SER A 10 3.46 2.29 -16.09
N HIS A 11 3.17 2.33 -17.40
CA HIS A 11 2.08 3.15 -17.96
C HIS A 11 0.70 2.76 -17.41
N ASN A 12 0.50 1.49 -17.04
CA ASN A 12 -0.76 0.99 -16.52
C ASN A 12 -0.75 0.81 -15.00
N ARG A 13 0.43 0.87 -14.35
CA ARG A 13 0.62 0.74 -12.89
C ARG A 13 0.10 -0.57 -12.28
N LEU A 14 -0.19 -1.57 -13.12
CA LEU A 14 -0.73 -2.86 -12.71
C LEU A 14 0.40 -3.88 -12.60
N PHE A 15 0.27 -4.79 -11.65
CA PHE A 15 0.98 -6.06 -11.66
C PHE A 15 0.16 -7.12 -12.40
N GLN A 16 0.84 -8.12 -12.96
CA GLN A 16 0.17 -9.34 -13.44
C GLN A 16 -0.68 -9.94 -12.32
N PRO A 17 -1.87 -10.52 -12.59
CA PRO A 17 -2.80 -10.95 -11.54
C PRO A 17 -2.19 -11.91 -10.50
N SER A 18 -1.38 -12.88 -10.93
CA SER A 18 -0.68 -13.79 -10.01
C SER A 18 0.35 -13.07 -9.15
N VAL A 19 1.09 -12.12 -9.73
CA VAL A 19 2.08 -11.28 -9.03
C VAL A 19 1.40 -10.40 -7.99
N ALA A 20 0.31 -9.72 -8.35
CA ALA A 20 -0.45 -8.87 -7.43
C ALA A 20 -0.96 -9.68 -6.22
N ARG A 21 -1.52 -10.87 -6.47
CA ARG A 21 -1.98 -11.80 -5.43
C ARG A 21 -0.84 -12.27 -4.53
N ALA A 22 0.31 -12.64 -5.09
CA ALA A 22 1.47 -13.10 -4.33
C ALA A 22 2.09 -11.98 -3.48
N ILE A 23 2.15 -10.74 -3.99
CA ILE A 23 2.61 -9.56 -3.23
C ILE A 23 1.63 -9.28 -2.08
N ALA A 24 0.32 -9.25 -2.35
CA ALA A 24 -0.70 -9.04 -1.32
C ALA A 24 -0.64 -10.12 -0.23
N ALA A 25 -0.45 -11.39 -0.62
CA ALA A 25 -0.30 -12.50 0.31
C ALA A 25 0.91 -12.33 1.24
N GLN A 26 2.08 -12.03 0.66
CA GLN A 26 3.30 -11.75 1.43
C GLN A 26 3.11 -10.59 2.40
N LEU A 27 2.43 -9.51 1.97
CA LEU A 27 2.18 -8.33 2.80
C LEU A 27 1.29 -8.67 4.00
N ILE A 28 0.18 -9.37 3.75
CA ILE A 28 -0.75 -9.81 4.81
C ILE A 28 -0.02 -10.72 5.80
N ARG A 29 0.79 -11.68 5.31
CA ARG A 29 1.62 -12.57 6.16
C ARG A 29 2.64 -11.78 7.00
N ALA A 30 3.32 -10.80 6.41
CA ALA A 30 4.27 -9.95 7.12
C ALA A 30 3.60 -9.16 8.23
N VAL A 31 2.44 -8.54 7.96
CA VAL A 31 1.67 -7.79 8.97
C VAL A 31 1.15 -8.73 10.08
N ALA A 32 0.61 -9.90 9.71
CA ALA A 32 0.20 -10.91 10.70
C ALA A 32 1.35 -11.34 11.61
N PHE A 33 2.53 -11.54 11.03
CA PHE A 33 3.73 -11.88 11.79
C PHE A 33 4.11 -10.78 12.78
N ILE A 34 4.27 -9.52 12.36
CA ILE A 34 4.66 -8.44 13.28
C ILE A 34 3.59 -8.16 14.34
N HIS A 35 2.30 -8.26 13.99
CA HIS A 35 1.19 -8.15 14.94
C HIS A 35 1.27 -9.25 16.00
N SER A 36 1.61 -10.48 15.61
CA SER A 36 1.80 -11.59 16.56
C SER A 36 2.97 -11.37 17.52
N ARG A 37 3.92 -10.48 17.17
CA ARG A 37 5.03 -10.04 18.03
C ARG A 37 4.69 -8.79 18.85
N GLY A 38 3.44 -8.33 18.78
CA GLY A 38 2.98 -7.15 19.49
C GLY A 38 3.51 -5.85 18.90
N VAL A 39 3.92 -5.85 17.62
CA VAL A 39 4.45 -4.67 16.92
C VAL A 39 3.44 -4.19 15.88
N VAL A 40 3.21 -2.88 15.84
CA VAL A 40 2.48 -2.18 14.78
C VAL A 40 3.50 -1.47 13.90
N HIS A 41 3.40 -1.61 12.58
CA HIS A 41 4.33 -0.94 11.66
C HIS A 41 4.17 0.60 11.67
N ALA A 42 2.92 1.06 11.74
CA ALA A 42 2.47 2.44 11.85
C ALA A 42 2.72 3.36 10.65
N ASP A 43 3.48 2.91 9.66
CA ASP A 43 3.63 3.61 8.38
C ASP A 43 3.49 2.69 7.16
N LEU A 44 2.39 1.92 7.13
CA LEU A 44 2.18 0.89 6.11
C LEU A 44 1.69 1.49 4.79
N HIS A 45 2.55 1.51 3.77
CA HIS A 45 2.21 1.97 2.42
C HIS A 45 3.16 1.40 1.35
N GLU A 46 2.80 1.57 0.07
CA GLU A 46 3.50 0.97 -1.08
C GLU A 46 4.99 1.36 -1.19
N ALA A 47 5.36 2.58 -0.77
CA ALA A 47 6.77 2.98 -0.75
C ALA A 47 7.62 2.29 0.34
N ASN A 48 6.99 1.72 1.39
CA ASN A 48 7.65 0.95 2.46
C ASN A 48 7.60 -0.56 2.21
N ILE A 49 7.17 -0.97 1.01
CA ILE A 49 7.19 -2.36 0.55
C ILE A 49 8.19 -2.45 -0.58
N LEU A 50 9.30 -3.17 -0.37
CA LEU A 50 10.37 -3.29 -1.35
C LEU A 50 10.30 -4.63 -2.07
N LEU A 51 10.54 -4.62 -3.38
CA LEU A 51 10.81 -5.84 -4.13
C LEU A 51 12.25 -6.29 -3.89
N ARG A 52 12.42 -7.59 -3.62
CA ARG A 52 13.72 -8.24 -3.51
C ARG A 52 14.43 -8.13 -4.85
N MET A 53 15.68 -7.68 -4.81
CA MET A 53 16.52 -7.63 -5.99
C MET A 53 16.77 -9.06 -6.52
N PRO A 54 16.89 -9.25 -7.85
CA PRO A 54 17.21 -10.55 -8.41
C PRO A 54 18.53 -11.08 -7.84
N GLU A 55 18.58 -12.36 -7.47
CA GLU A 55 19.78 -13.01 -6.89
C GLU A 55 21.04 -12.89 -7.76
N SER A 56 20.85 -12.65 -9.06
CA SER A 56 21.95 -12.36 -9.98
C SER A 56 22.81 -11.17 -9.55
N ILE A 57 22.26 -10.21 -8.79
CA ILE A 57 22.95 -9.00 -8.34
C ILE A 57 23.88 -9.30 -7.17
N ASP A 58 23.48 -10.17 -6.25
CA ASP A 58 24.31 -10.59 -5.11
C ASP A 58 25.60 -11.30 -5.57
N ASN A 59 25.59 -11.83 -6.80
CA ASN A 59 26.71 -12.52 -7.42
C ASN A 59 27.64 -11.61 -8.25
N LEU A 60 27.35 -10.31 -8.35
CA LEU A 60 28.20 -9.36 -9.09
C LEU A 60 29.27 -8.77 -8.19
N THR A 61 30.52 -8.80 -8.64
CA THR A 61 31.57 -7.93 -8.09
C THR A 61 31.26 -6.46 -8.40
N PRO A 62 31.79 -5.49 -7.63
CA PRO A 62 31.61 -4.06 -7.93
C PRO A 62 31.94 -3.68 -9.38
N ASP A 63 33.03 -4.22 -9.93
CA ASP A 63 33.43 -3.96 -11.33
C ASP A 63 32.41 -4.51 -12.34
N GLN A 64 31.85 -5.68 -12.08
CA GLN A 64 30.80 -6.26 -12.94
C GLN A 64 29.49 -5.47 -12.83
N LEU A 65 29.16 -4.98 -11.63
CA LEU A 65 28.00 -4.13 -11.41
C LEU A 65 28.15 -2.82 -12.21
N TYR A 66 29.29 -2.15 -12.14
CA TYR A 66 29.54 -0.94 -12.93
C TYR A 66 29.62 -1.21 -14.43
N LYS A 67 30.17 -2.36 -14.84
CA LYS A 67 30.19 -2.74 -16.26
C LYS A 67 28.78 -2.96 -16.81
N LYS A 68 27.88 -3.54 -16.00
CA LYS A 68 26.51 -3.86 -16.42
C LYS A 68 25.60 -2.64 -16.37
N TYR A 69 25.73 -1.80 -15.35
CA TYR A 69 24.76 -0.75 -15.04
C TYR A 69 25.32 0.67 -15.19
N GLY A 70 26.62 0.81 -15.44
CA GLY A 70 27.29 2.10 -15.60
C GLY A 70 28.07 2.52 -14.35
N GLN A 71 28.96 3.50 -14.55
CA GLN A 71 29.69 4.14 -13.45
C GLN A 71 28.76 5.09 -12.68
N PRO A 72 28.98 5.29 -11.36
CA PRO A 72 28.18 6.25 -10.59
C PRO A 72 28.25 7.65 -11.20
N GLU A 73 27.08 8.23 -11.48
CA GLU A 73 27.00 9.60 -11.96
C GLU A 73 27.11 10.56 -10.78
N LEU A 74 27.97 11.58 -10.91
CA LEU A 74 28.22 12.57 -9.88
C LEU A 74 27.56 13.89 -10.28
N GLU A 75 26.71 14.42 -9.41
CA GLU A 75 26.17 15.77 -9.56
C GLU A 75 26.90 16.72 -8.63
N LYS A 76 27.38 17.85 -9.17
CA LYS A 76 28.10 18.85 -8.39
C LYS A 76 27.13 19.58 -7.47
N ILE A 77 27.44 19.57 -6.17
CA ILE A 77 26.67 20.35 -5.20
C ILE A 77 27.10 21.81 -5.32
N THR A 78 26.12 22.70 -5.46
CA THR A 78 26.36 24.15 -5.53
C THR A 78 25.40 24.88 -4.60
N ARG A 79 25.84 26.01 -4.06
CA ARG A 79 24.97 26.86 -3.23
C ARG A 79 24.09 27.71 -4.14
N LEU A 80 22.82 27.82 -3.80
CA LEU A 80 21.86 28.68 -4.49
C LEU A 80 22.26 30.18 -4.44
N ASP A 81 23.00 30.59 -3.41
CA ASP A 81 23.53 31.95 -3.25
C ASP A 81 24.86 32.20 -3.99
N GLY A 82 25.38 31.19 -4.72
CA GLY A 82 26.62 31.27 -5.48
C GLY A 82 27.91 31.32 -4.65
N LYS A 83 27.84 31.22 -3.32
CA LYS A 83 29.02 31.21 -2.44
C LYS A 83 29.77 29.87 -2.50
N PRO A 84 31.03 29.82 -2.04
CA PRO A 84 31.74 28.55 -1.87
C PRO A 84 31.05 27.66 -0.83
N LEU A 85 31.15 26.34 -1.04
CA LEU A 85 30.71 25.35 -0.05
C LEU A 85 31.58 25.42 1.21
N ASP A 86 30.96 25.17 2.37
CA ASP A 86 31.70 25.01 3.61
C ASP A 86 32.53 23.73 3.59
N GLN A 87 33.62 23.69 4.35
CA GLN A 87 34.60 22.59 4.31
C GLN A 87 34.03 21.20 4.67
N TRP A 88 32.86 21.15 5.30
CA TRP A 88 32.19 19.92 5.74
C TRP A 88 31.09 19.46 4.80
N VAL A 89 30.83 20.21 3.73
CA VAL A 89 29.80 19.87 2.75
C VAL A 89 30.46 19.10 1.60
N PRO A 90 29.96 17.90 1.26
CA PRO A 90 30.44 17.17 0.09
C PRO A 90 30.37 18.03 -1.17
N THR A 91 31.39 17.92 -2.04
CA THR A 91 31.44 18.70 -3.29
C THR A 91 30.54 18.14 -4.38
N SER A 92 30.15 16.87 -4.24
CA SER A 92 29.29 16.15 -5.20
C SER A 92 28.36 15.19 -4.47
N GLY A 93 27.18 15.01 -5.01
CA GLY A 93 26.28 13.89 -4.70
C GLY A 93 26.45 12.78 -5.73
N VAL A 94 26.12 11.56 -5.35
CA VAL A 94 26.00 10.43 -6.29
C VAL A 94 24.53 10.32 -6.66
N LEU A 95 24.22 10.35 -7.95
CA LEU A 95 22.85 10.15 -8.40
C LEU A 95 22.43 8.68 -8.20
N PRO A 96 21.20 8.44 -7.69
CA PRO A 96 20.72 7.08 -7.52
C PRO A 96 20.55 6.43 -8.89
N ILE A 97 21.03 5.21 -9.02
CA ILE A 97 20.79 4.39 -10.20
C ILE A 97 19.48 3.62 -10.02
N TRP A 98 18.67 3.60 -11.08
CA TRP A 98 17.43 2.84 -11.10
C TRP A 98 17.68 1.39 -11.53
N PHE A 99 17.52 0.45 -10.60
CA PHE A 99 17.60 -1.00 -10.87
C PHE A 99 16.24 -1.68 -11.00
N GLY A 100 15.17 -0.88 -11.12
CA GLY A 100 13.81 -1.36 -11.05
C GLY A 100 13.22 -1.79 -12.40
N ASP A 101 12.22 -2.67 -12.35
CA ASP A 101 11.38 -3.05 -13.47
C ASP A 101 9.98 -2.42 -13.33
N ALA A 102 9.29 -2.25 -14.46
CA ALA A 102 7.91 -1.80 -14.47
C ALA A 102 6.98 -2.86 -13.84
N SER A 103 5.93 -2.43 -13.14
CA SER A 103 5.04 -3.35 -12.41
C SER A 103 4.45 -4.47 -13.28
N ASP A 104 4.15 -4.19 -14.55
CA ASP A 104 3.53 -5.12 -15.48
C ASP A 104 4.52 -6.12 -16.11
N THR A 105 5.82 -5.89 -15.95
CA THR A 105 6.91 -6.76 -16.43
C THR A 105 7.50 -7.63 -15.33
N ILE A 106 7.22 -7.35 -14.06
CA ILE A 106 7.70 -8.15 -12.93
C ILE A 106 7.13 -9.56 -13.04
N SER A 107 8.03 -10.55 -13.03
CA SER A 107 7.66 -11.96 -13.05
C SER A 107 7.18 -12.41 -11.67
N LEU A 108 6.48 -13.55 -11.60
CA LEU A 108 6.11 -14.12 -10.31
C LEU A 108 7.37 -14.37 -9.46
N ARG A 109 8.42 -14.99 -10.03
CA ARG A 109 9.68 -15.28 -9.33
C ARG A 109 10.33 -14.04 -8.70
N ASP A 110 10.26 -12.90 -9.37
CA ASP A 110 10.90 -11.66 -8.92
C ASP A 110 9.99 -10.81 -8.01
N SER A 111 8.82 -11.35 -7.62
CA SER A 111 7.81 -10.64 -6.81
C SER A 111 7.96 -10.83 -5.29
N HIS A 112 9.10 -11.35 -4.84
CA HIS A 112 9.41 -11.42 -3.41
C HIS A 112 9.47 -10.02 -2.82
N ILE A 113 8.86 -9.81 -1.65
CA ILE A 113 8.85 -8.50 -0.99
C ILE A 113 9.49 -8.50 0.40
N PHE A 114 9.95 -7.32 0.81
CA PHE A 114 10.31 -6.97 2.17
C PHE A 114 9.46 -5.80 2.64
N LEU A 115 8.89 -5.93 3.83
CA LEU A 115 8.40 -4.77 4.57
C LEU A 115 9.60 -4.07 5.21
N THR A 116 9.76 -2.78 4.99
CA THR A 116 10.89 -1.97 5.48
C THR A 116 10.40 -0.74 6.22
N ASP A 117 11.34 -0.01 6.80
CA ASP A 117 11.13 1.28 7.47
C ASP A 117 10.26 1.18 8.73
N PHE A 118 10.81 0.48 9.72
CA PHE A 118 10.23 0.35 11.06
C PHE A 118 10.52 1.56 11.95
N SER A 119 10.89 2.71 11.40
CA SER A 119 11.26 3.90 12.18
C SER A 119 10.08 4.47 12.98
N GLU A 120 8.86 4.30 12.47
CA GLU A 120 7.59 4.70 13.11
C GLU A 120 6.94 3.55 13.91
N SER A 121 7.52 2.35 13.85
CA SER A 121 6.94 1.17 14.49
C SER A 121 7.04 1.25 16.01
N PHE A 122 6.03 0.70 16.68
CA PHE A 122 5.98 0.71 18.14
C PHE A 122 5.22 -0.53 18.66
N GLN A 123 5.43 -0.83 19.93
CA GLN A 123 4.76 -1.88 20.68
C GLN A 123 3.72 -1.24 21.60
N PRO A 124 2.40 -1.35 21.30
CA PRO A 124 1.35 -0.71 22.10
C PRO A 124 1.36 -1.09 23.59
N ALA A 125 1.94 -2.24 23.94
CA ALA A 125 2.02 -2.73 25.32
C ALA A 125 3.13 -2.06 26.17
N VAL A 126 4.12 -1.43 25.54
CA VAL A 126 5.34 -0.95 26.22
C VAL A 126 5.68 0.49 25.85
N ASP A 127 5.45 0.89 24.60
CA ASP A 127 5.83 2.20 24.12
C ASP A 127 4.81 3.28 24.44
N ILE A 128 5.32 4.51 24.59
CA ILE A 128 4.48 5.69 24.70
C ILE A 128 3.85 5.95 23.33
N GLN A 129 2.53 6.12 23.30
CA GLN A 129 1.78 6.41 22.09
C GLN A 129 2.37 7.61 21.33
N GLN A 130 2.66 7.41 20.05
CA GLN A 130 3.12 8.46 19.13
C GLN A 130 2.03 8.86 18.14
N SER A 131 2.17 10.06 17.58
CA SER A 131 1.33 10.56 16.50
C SER A 131 1.55 9.74 15.22
N SER A 132 0.47 9.39 14.53
CA SER A 132 0.54 8.72 13.22
C SER A 132 1.19 9.64 12.17
N HIS A 133 2.29 9.19 11.57
CA HIS A 133 2.87 9.81 10.37
C HIS A 133 2.43 9.15 9.07
N THR A 134 1.60 8.09 9.13
CA THR A 134 1.01 7.42 7.97
C THR A 134 0.45 8.45 6.98
N PRO A 135 0.66 8.30 5.65
CA PRO A 135 0.09 9.20 4.65
C PRO A 135 -1.40 9.42 4.87
N PHE A 136 -1.84 10.68 4.71
CA PHE A 136 -3.18 11.11 5.11
C PHE A 136 -4.30 10.24 4.48
N MET A 137 -4.12 9.83 3.22
CA MET A 137 -5.03 8.97 2.44
C MET A 137 -5.21 7.55 2.97
N LEU A 138 -4.28 7.08 3.81
CA LEU A 138 -4.28 5.71 4.33
C LEU A 138 -4.70 5.66 5.80
N ARG A 139 -5.01 6.83 6.39
CA ARG A 139 -5.42 6.93 7.78
C ARG A 139 -6.86 6.48 7.94
N PRO A 140 -7.17 5.68 8.97
CA PRO A 140 -8.54 5.32 9.27
C PRO A 140 -9.32 6.51 9.87
N PRO A 141 -10.66 6.48 9.81
CA PRO A 141 -11.51 7.59 10.24
C PRO A 141 -11.32 7.99 11.70
N GLU A 142 -11.07 7.06 12.62
CA GLU A 142 -10.87 7.37 14.04
C GLU A 142 -9.65 8.26 14.29
N ILE A 143 -8.58 8.09 13.50
CA ILE A 143 -7.37 8.92 13.56
C ILE A 143 -7.63 10.30 12.95
N ILE A 144 -8.40 10.35 11.86
CA ILE A 144 -8.76 11.60 11.16
C ILE A 144 -9.72 12.45 12.01
N LEU A 145 -10.69 11.80 12.66
CA LEU A 145 -11.74 12.45 13.43
C LEU A 145 -11.27 12.87 14.81
N GLN A 146 -10.32 12.14 15.41
CA GLN A 146 -9.82 12.40 16.76
C GLN A 146 -8.30 12.63 16.80
N PRO A 147 -7.77 13.68 16.13
CA PRO A 147 -6.33 13.91 16.06
C PRO A 147 -5.70 14.41 17.39
N THR A 148 -6.51 14.75 18.39
CA THR A 148 -6.09 15.41 19.64
C THR A 148 -6.31 14.60 20.92
N SER A 149 -6.92 13.41 20.82
CA SER A 149 -7.01 12.46 21.95
C SER A 149 -5.91 11.40 21.82
N ASN A 150 -5.63 10.67 22.91
CA ASN A 150 -4.68 9.55 22.99
C ASN A 150 -5.09 8.33 22.09
N VAL A 151 -5.69 8.56 20.92
CA VAL A 151 -5.99 7.54 19.93
C VAL A 151 -4.77 7.45 19.01
N SER A 152 -3.82 6.61 19.41
CA SER A 152 -2.67 6.28 18.56
C SER A 152 -3.09 5.35 17.43
N VAL A 153 -2.17 5.20 16.48
CA VAL A 153 -2.13 3.98 15.66
C VAL A 153 -2.26 2.76 16.58
N SER A 154 -2.97 1.73 16.11
CA SER A 154 -3.25 0.50 16.84
C SER A 154 -3.28 -0.65 15.84
N PHE A 155 -3.32 -1.90 16.30
CA PHE A 155 -3.45 -3.04 15.39
C PHE A 155 -4.66 -2.87 14.45
N PRO A 156 -5.87 -2.52 14.91
CA PRO A 156 -6.99 -2.29 13.99
C PRO A 156 -6.84 -1.09 13.07
N ALA A 157 -6.14 -0.03 13.49
CA ALA A 157 -5.84 1.10 12.61
C ALA A 157 -4.95 0.68 11.44
N GLU A 158 -3.95 -0.16 11.70
CA GLU A 158 -3.06 -0.69 10.66
C GLU A 158 -3.79 -1.64 9.70
N ILE A 159 -4.82 -2.36 10.15
CA ILE A 159 -5.65 -3.20 9.27
C ILE A 159 -6.36 -2.35 8.19
N TRP A 160 -6.75 -1.11 8.50
CA TRP A 160 -7.30 -0.19 7.50
C TRP A 160 -6.25 0.19 6.46
N SER A 161 -5.05 0.57 6.89
CA SER A 161 -3.94 0.92 5.99
C SER A 161 -3.51 -0.29 5.16
N LEU A 162 -3.53 -1.50 5.73
CA LEU A 162 -3.30 -2.75 5.01
C LEU A 162 -4.35 -2.97 3.91
N ALA A 163 -5.63 -2.71 4.17
CA ALA A 163 -6.68 -2.81 3.15
C ALA A 163 -6.42 -1.86 1.97
N CYS A 164 -6.02 -0.61 2.28
CA CYS A 164 -5.69 0.38 1.27
C CYS A 164 -4.47 -0.04 0.44
N ALA A 165 -3.41 -0.55 1.09
CA ALA A 165 -2.21 -1.04 0.41
C ALA A 165 -2.50 -2.26 -0.47
N VAL A 166 -3.25 -3.24 0.04
CA VAL A 166 -3.67 -4.42 -0.73
C VAL A 166 -4.49 -4.01 -1.95
N PHE A 167 -5.47 -3.12 -1.79
CA PHE A 167 -6.23 -2.60 -2.92
C PHE A 167 -5.33 -1.95 -3.98
N ALA A 168 -4.39 -1.11 -3.55
CA ALA A 168 -3.48 -0.41 -4.45
C ALA A 168 -2.50 -1.36 -5.16
N ILE A 169 -2.07 -2.45 -4.53
CA ILE A 169 -1.30 -3.53 -5.18
C ILE A 169 -2.15 -4.26 -6.23
N MET A 170 -3.43 -4.49 -5.93
CA MET A 170 -4.34 -5.19 -6.85
C MET A 170 -4.79 -4.33 -8.03
N GLY A 171 -4.74 -3.00 -7.90
CA GLY A 171 -5.30 -2.03 -8.85
C GLY A 171 -4.35 -0.97 -9.39
N GLN A 172 -4.81 -0.25 -10.40
CA GLN A 172 -4.11 0.87 -11.02
C GLN A 172 -4.15 2.15 -10.17
N ARG A 173 -5.25 2.34 -9.43
CA ARG A 173 -5.51 3.54 -8.60
C ARG A 173 -5.57 3.15 -7.13
N PRO A 174 -5.20 4.06 -6.20
CA PRO A 174 -5.39 3.81 -4.78
C PRO A 174 -6.88 3.74 -4.42
N LEU A 175 -7.20 3.11 -3.28
CA LEU A 175 -8.59 2.93 -2.85
C LEU A 175 -9.29 4.27 -2.60
N PHE A 176 -8.59 5.20 -1.93
CA PHE A 176 -9.06 6.56 -1.68
C PHE A 176 -8.12 7.54 -2.37
N GLU A 177 -8.67 8.54 -3.04
CA GLU A 177 -7.90 9.54 -3.76
C GLU A 177 -8.57 10.91 -3.70
N THR A 178 -7.79 11.95 -3.47
CA THR A 178 -8.31 13.31 -3.51
C THR A 178 -7.21 14.31 -3.89
N TRP A 179 -7.61 15.36 -4.60
CA TRP A 179 -6.74 16.49 -4.90
C TRP A 179 -6.70 17.41 -3.68
N PHE A 180 -5.50 17.71 -3.18
CA PHE A 180 -5.27 18.51 -1.95
C PHE A 180 -5.95 17.91 -0.71
N PRO A 181 -5.41 16.80 -0.17
CA PRO A 181 -6.03 16.07 0.92
C PRO A 181 -6.17 16.92 2.20
N ASN A 182 -7.38 16.91 2.75
CA ASN A 182 -7.71 17.44 4.06
C ASN A 182 -8.73 16.54 4.74
N LYS A 183 -8.99 16.78 6.03
CA LYS A 183 -9.86 15.93 6.87
C LYS A 183 -11.20 15.63 6.20
N ASP A 184 -11.88 16.66 5.70
CA ASP A 184 -13.21 16.52 5.13
C ASP A 184 -13.18 15.76 3.80
N ARG A 185 -12.19 16.03 2.94
CA ARG A 185 -12.03 15.34 1.65
C ARG A 185 -11.76 13.84 1.77
N ILE A 186 -11.07 13.42 2.81
CA ILE A 186 -10.86 11.99 3.05
C ILE A 186 -12.11 11.34 3.65
N LEU A 187 -12.78 12.02 4.57
CA LEU A 187 -14.06 11.53 5.10
C LEU A 187 -15.12 11.42 4.00
N GLU A 188 -15.12 12.33 3.02
CA GLU A 188 -15.90 12.20 1.78
C GLU A 188 -15.61 10.89 1.06
N GLU A 189 -14.34 10.59 0.77
CA GLU A 189 -13.93 9.35 0.10
C GLU A 189 -14.33 8.08 0.87
N HIS A 190 -14.17 8.11 2.20
CA HIS A 190 -14.58 7.03 3.08
C HIS A 190 -16.09 6.78 3.03
N VAL A 191 -16.88 7.85 3.09
CA VAL A 191 -18.35 7.80 3.07
C VAL A 191 -18.87 7.41 1.70
N ASP A 192 -18.26 7.92 0.63
CA ASP A 192 -18.57 7.54 -0.75
C ASP A 192 -18.47 6.02 -0.91
N ALA A 193 -17.36 5.44 -0.44
CA ALA A 193 -17.10 4.00 -0.57
C ALA A 193 -17.93 3.12 0.35
N LEU A 194 -18.11 3.52 1.63
CA LEU A 194 -18.54 2.61 2.71
C LEU A 194 -19.90 2.97 3.30
N GLY A 195 -20.41 4.17 3.04
CA GLY A 195 -21.69 4.66 3.57
C GLY A 195 -21.56 5.50 4.84
N TYR A 196 -22.63 5.54 5.65
CA TYR A 196 -22.69 6.37 6.85
C TYR A 196 -21.59 6.04 7.85
N LEU A 197 -20.89 7.08 8.32
CA LEU A 197 -20.06 6.98 9.53
C LEU A 197 -20.94 6.58 10.73
N PRO A 198 -20.35 6.01 11.80
CA PRO A 198 -21.03 5.86 13.07
C PRO A 198 -21.69 7.17 13.52
N GLU A 199 -22.86 7.07 14.14
CA GLU A 199 -23.75 8.21 14.41
C GLU A 199 -23.07 9.40 15.08
N GLU A 200 -22.20 9.15 16.07
CA GLU A 200 -21.51 10.23 16.77
C GLU A 200 -20.42 10.88 15.90
N TRP A 201 -19.79 10.14 14.98
CA TRP A 201 -18.82 10.68 14.04
C TRP A 201 -19.52 11.46 12.93
N TRP A 202 -20.62 10.91 12.43
CA TRP A 202 -21.48 11.57 11.45
C TRP A 202 -22.01 12.90 11.98
N THR A 203 -22.50 12.92 13.21
CA THR A 203 -23.08 14.13 13.82
C THR A 203 -22.02 15.19 14.15
N ASN A 204 -20.81 14.77 14.54
CA ASN A 204 -19.72 15.69 14.86
C ASN A 204 -18.93 16.19 13.64
N TRP A 205 -19.22 15.67 12.44
CA TRP A 205 -18.58 16.13 11.21
C TRP A 205 -19.20 17.47 10.73
N ALA A 206 -18.60 18.58 11.17
CA ALA A 206 -19.12 19.93 10.96
C ALA A 206 -19.43 20.27 9.48
N HIS A 207 -18.55 19.88 8.57
CA HIS A 207 -18.69 20.19 7.14
C HIS A 207 -19.48 19.16 6.34
N ARG A 208 -20.00 18.10 6.96
CA ARG A 208 -20.71 17.01 6.25
C ARG A 208 -21.83 17.51 5.33
N HIS A 209 -22.54 18.57 5.72
CA HIS A 209 -23.68 19.14 4.98
C HIS A 209 -23.28 19.84 3.68
N GLN A 210 -21.99 20.13 3.52
CA GLN A 210 -21.41 20.65 2.28
C GLN A 210 -21.08 19.49 1.32
N CYS A 211 -20.94 18.28 1.87
CA CYS A 211 -20.54 17.08 1.16
C CYS A 211 -21.76 16.22 0.78
N PHE A 212 -22.66 15.96 1.73
CA PHE A 212 -23.78 15.04 1.61
C PHE A 212 -25.10 15.63 2.13
N ASN A 213 -26.21 15.24 1.51
CA ASN A 213 -27.56 15.48 2.02
C ASN A 213 -28.01 14.39 3.02
N ASP A 214 -29.23 14.51 3.54
CA ASP A 214 -29.79 13.57 4.52
C ASP A 214 -30.10 12.17 3.93
N GLN A 215 -30.01 12.01 2.61
CA GLN A 215 -30.17 10.75 1.89
C GLN A 215 -28.82 10.11 1.52
N LEU A 216 -27.70 10.69 1.98
CA LEU A 216 -26.33 10.28 1.65
C LEU A 216 -25.98 10.44 0.17
N GLU A 217 -26.60 11.40 -0.51
CA GLU A 217 -26.27 11.80 -1.88
C GLU A 217 -25.33 13.01 -1.83
N ARG A 218 -24.43 13.14 -2.81
CA ARG A 218 -23.50 14.27 -2.84
C ARG A 218 -24.21 15.56 -3.19
N VAL A 219 -23.87 16.64 -2.50
CA VAL A 219 -24.50 17.96 -2.68
C VAL A 219 -24.18 18.57 -4.04
N ASP A 220 -23.03 18.24 -4.63
CA ASP A 220 -22.63 18.69 -5.97
C ASP A 220 -23.35 17.93 -7.11
N GLY A 221 -24.20 16.96 -6.79
CA GLY A 221 -24.96 16.16 -7.74
C GLY A 221 -24.15 15.04 -8.41
N SER A 222 -22.87 14.88 -8.08
CA SER A 222 -22.07 13.76 -8.58
C SER A 222 -22.50 12.45 -7.92
N PRO A 223 -22.46 11.31 -8.63
CA PRO A 223 -22.73 10.03 -8.01
C PRO A 223 -21.62 9.70 -7.00
N ARG A 224 -21.98 9.02 -5.92
CA ARG A 224 -21.00 8.44 -5.02
C ARG A 224 -20.22 7.34 -5.75
N ARG A 225 -18.94 7.23 -5.44
CA ARG A 225 -18.09 6.14 -5.92
C ARG A 225 -18.00 5.05 -4.85
N LEU A 226 -18.88 4.06 -4.96
CA LEU A 226 -18.99 2.95 -4.02
C LEU A 226 -17.74 2.07 -4.05
N LEU A 227 -17.56 1.20 -3.04
CA LEU A 227 -16.45 0.26 -3.03
C LEU A 227 -16.46 -0.68 -4.25
N GLU A 228 -17.64 -1.11 -4.70
CA GLU A 228 -17.82 -1.89 -5.93
C GLU A 228 -17.37 -1.12 -7.16
N ASP A 229 -17.77 0.15 -7.30
CA ASP A 229 -17.38 1.00 -8.43
C ASP A 229 -15.86 1.17 -8.47
N ARG A 230 -15.24 1.35 -7.29
CA ARG A 230 -13.78 1.43 -7.13
C ARG A 230 -13.09 0.15 -7.59
N LEU A 231 -13.65 -1.02 -7.26
CA LEU A 231 -13.09 -2.29 -7.73
C LEU A 231 -13.18 -2.40 -9.26
N GLU A 232 -14.30 -2.03 -9.85
CA GLU A 232 -14.48 -2.11 -11.30
C GLU A 232 -13.55 -1.13 -12.04
N ASP A 233 -13.56 0.16 -11.67
CA ASP A 233 -12.82 1.20 -12.39
C ASP A 233 -11.31 1.22 -12.10
N SER A 234 -10.86 0.67 -10.96
CA SER A 234 -9.45 0.70 -10.54
C SER A 234 -8.77 -0.64 -10.70
N ILE A 235 -9.52 -1.74 -10.83
CA ILE A 235 -8.95 -3.10 -10.96
C ILE A 235 -9.42 -3.77 -12.25
N GLN A 236 -10.72 -3.93 -12.49
CA GLN A 236 -11.22 -4.72 -13.63
C GLN A 236 -11.03 -4.01 -14.97
N GLU A 237 -11.55 -2.79 -15.11
CA GLU A 237 -11.48 -2.04 -16.36
C GLU A 237 -10.02 -1.80 -16.80
N PRO A 238 -9.08 -1.39 -15.92
CA PRO A 238 -7.68 -1.26 -16.29
C PRO A 238 -7.06 -2.58 -16.74
N ARG A 239 -7.37 -3.71 -16.08
CA ARG A 239 -6.87 -5.04 -16.49
C ARG A 239 -7.38 -5.40 -17.87
N LYS A 240 -8.66 -5.18 -18.15
CA LYS A 240 -9.26 -5.41 -19.47
C LYS A 240 -8.60 -4.55 -20.55
N GLN A 241 -8.38 -3.27 -20.28
CA GLN A 241 -7.69 -2.34 -21.20
C GLN A 241 -6.24 -2.79 -21.47
N SER A 242 -5.55 -3.29 -20.46
CA SER A 242 -4.19 -3.84 -20.55
C SER A 242 -4.12 -5.30 -21.01
N LYS A 243 -5.25 -5.92 -21.38
CA LYS A 243 -5.36 -7.33 -21.80
C LYS A 243 -4.81 -8.33 -20.76
N MET A 244 -4.90 -7.97 -19.48
CA MET A 244 -4.60 -8.87 -18.35
C MET A 244 -5.85 -9.64 -17.95
N ALA A 245 -5.66 -10.82 -17.34
CA ALA A 245 -6.79 -11.57 -16.82
C ALA A 245 -7.49 -10.79 -15.69
N GLU A 246 -8.82 -10.73 -15.77
CA GLU A 246 -9.70 -10.12 -14.78
C GLU A 246 -9.93 -11.06 -13.59
N MET A 247 -10.45 -10.51 -12.48
CA MET A 247 -10.96 -11.36 -11.41
C MET A 247 -12.30 -11.96 -11.85
N ASN A 248 -12.50 -13.24 -11.56
CA ASN A 248 -13.83 -13.82 -11.77
C ASN A 248 -14.82 -13.32 -10.70
N GLU A 249 -16.12 -13.55 -10.91
CA GLU A 249 -17.14 -13.03 -10.00
C GLU A 249 -16.98 -13.56 -8.56
N GLU A 250 -16.59 -14.81 -8.37
CA GLU A 250 -16.37 -15.38 -7.04
C GLU A 250 -15.23 -14.67 -6.31
N GLU A 251 -14.14 -14.38 -7.00
CA GLU A 251 -12.99 -13.66 -6.46
C GLU A 251 -13.36 -12.22 -6.11
N LYS A 252 -14.08 -11.52 -7.01
CA LYS A 252 -14.53 -10.14 -6.75
C LYS A 252 -15.36 -10.07 -5.48
N GLN A 253 -16.33 -10.97 -5.32
CA GLN A 253 -17.16 -11.02 -4.12
C GLN A 253 -16.34 -11.32 -2.87
N ALA A 254 -15.42 -12.29 -2.92
CA ALA A 254 -14.55 -12.61 -1.80
C ALA A 254 -13.62 -11.44 -1.42
N PHE A 255 -13.09 -10.73 -2.42
CA PHE A 255 -12.22 -9.57 -2.22
C PHE A 255 -12.98 -8.38 -1.63
N LEU A 256 -14.19 -8.10 -2.11
CA LEU A 256 -15.08 -7.08 -1.54
C LEU A 256 -15.45 -7.40 -0.09
N VAL A 257 -15.79 -8.66 0.22
CA VAL A 257 -16.06 -9.09 1.61
C VAL A 257 -14.84 -8.86 2.50
N LEU A 258 -13.64 -9.19 2.02
CA LEU A 258 -12.40 -8.95 2.76
C LEU A 258 -12.20 -7.45 3.02
N LEU A 259 -12.24 -6.63 1.97
CA LEU A 259 -12.06 -5.17 2.07
C LEU A 259 -13.09 -4.55 3.01
N ARG A 260 -14.37 -4.90 2.90
CA ARG A 260 -15.44 -4.40 3.79
C ARG A 260 -15.18 -4.75 5.25
N SER A 261 -14.64 -5.94 5.53
CA SER A 261 -14.32 -6.33 6.90
C SER A 261 -13.18 -5.48 7.49
N MET A 262 -12.10 -5.27 6.72
CA MET A 262 -10.93 -4.49 7.13
C MET A 262 -11.22 -2.99 7.20
N LEU A 263 -12.13 -2.49 6.36
CA LEU A 263 -12.55 -1.09 6.28
C LEU A 263 -13.77 -0.78 7.15
N SER A 264 -14.06 -1.61 8.15
CA SER A 264 -15.10 -1.29 9.11
C SER A 264 -14.76 0.02 9.83
N PHE A 265 -15.72 0.95 9.93
CA PHE A 265 -15.46 2.23 10.58
C PHE A 265 -15.06 2.08 12.04
N ARG A 266 -15.68 1.16 12.77
CA ARG A 266 -15.30 0.84 14.16
C ARG A 266 -14.02 0.02 14.19
N PRO A 267 -12.95 0.48 14.86
CA PRO A 267 -11.71 -0.29 15.01
C PRO A 267 -11.96 -1.68 15.61
N GLU A 268 -12.85 -1.76 16.60
CA GLU A 268 -13.14 -2.99 17.35
C GLU A 268 -13.86 -4.06 16.51
N THR A 269 -14.44 -3.68 15.37
CA THR A 269 -15.12 -4.61 14.47
C THR A 269 -14.24 -5.05 13.30
N ARG A 270 -13.01 -4.50 13.19
CA ARG A 270 -12.05 -4.95 12.16
C ARG A 270 -11.44 -6.29 12.58
N PRO A 271 -11.14 -7.18 11.61
CA PRO A 271 -10.44 -8.43 11.89
C PRO A 271 -9.02 -8.16 12.37
N SER A 272 -8.45 -9.09 13.13
CA SER A 272 -7.00 -9.13 13.35
C SER A 272 -6.28 -9.51 12.05
N ALA A 273 -4.98 -9.21 11.94
CA ALA A 273 -4.20 -9.61 10.76
C ALA A 273 -4.20 -11.14 10.56
N GLN A 274 -4.28 -11.92 11.65
CA GLN A 274 -4.44 -13.37 11.58
C GLN A 274 -5.78 -13.76 10.93
N GLN A 275 -6.89 -13.10 11.31
CA GLN A 275 -8.19 -13.34 10.69
C GLN A 275 -8.24 -12.89 9.22
N VAL A 276 -7.50 -11.84 8.84
CA VAL A 276 -7.31 -11.43 7.44
C VAL A 276 -6.60 -12.55 6.65
N LEU A 277 -5.56 -13.16 7.23
CA LEU A 277 -4.83 -14.28 6.65
C LEU A 277 -5.73 -15.52 6.46
N GLU A 278 -6.70 -15.73 7.35
CA GLU A 278 -7.66 -16.85 7.29
C GLU A 278 -8.86 -16.57 6.37
N SER A 279 -8.94 -15.39 5.75
CA SER A 279 -10.09 -15.00 4.93
C SER A 279 -10.24 -15.86 3.66
N SER A 280 -11.48 -15.98 3.17
CA SER A 280 -11.74 -16.77 1.96
C SER A 280 -10.97 -16.26 0.74
N TRP A 281 -10.76 -14.94 0.61
CA TRP A 281 -9.99 -14.41 -0.53
C TRP A 281 -8.52 -14.83 -0.43
N MET A 282 -7.96 -14.73 0.77
CA MET A 282 -6.59 -15.13 1.04
C MET A 282 -6.37 -16.61 0.72
N GLN A 283 -7.22 -17.49 1.25
CA GLN A 283 -7.04 -18.94 1.14
C GLN A 283 -7.26 -19.49 -0.29
N LYS A 284 -8.17 -18.90 -1.07
CA LYS A 284 -8.52 -19.43 -2.41
C LYS A 284 -7.72 -18.81 -3.56
N TRP A 285 -7.21 -17.57 -3.41
CA TRP A 285 -6.54 -16.86 -4.51
C TRP A 285 -5.15 -16.36 -4.15
N ALA A 286 -4.97 -15.77 -2.97
CA ALA A 286 -3.69 -15.12 -2.63
C ALA A 286 -2.62 -16.12 -2.18
N GLU A 287 -2.95 -17.05 -1.26
CA GLU A 287 -2.02 -18.07 -0.78
C GLU A 287 -1.58 -19.02 -1.91
N PRO A 288 -2.46 -19.52 -2.80
CA PRO A 288 -2.02 -20.35 -3.93
C PRO A 288 -1.05 -19.62 -4.88
N ALA A 289 -1.20 -18.30 -5.05
CA ALA A 289 -0.25 -17.50 -5.82
C ALA A 289 1.10 -17.35 -5.11
N PHE A 290 1.09 -17.26 -3.78
CA PHE A 290 2.28 -17.26 -2.95
C PHE A 290 2.99 -18.63 -2.90
N GLU A 291 2.24 -19.73 -2.81
CA GLU A 291 2.80 -21.09 -2.89
C GLU A 291 3.46 -21.30 -4.26
N SER A 292 2.80 -20.89 -5.34
CA SER A 292 3.37 -20.92 -6.70
C SER A 292 4.66 -20.10 -6.81
N LEU A 293 4.79 -19.00 -6.06
CA LEU A 293 6.03 -18.24 -5.96
C LEU A 293 7.14 -19.08 -5.30
N GLN A 294 6.83 -19.78 -4.21
CA GLN A 294 7.80 -20.62 -3.48
C GLN A 294 8.28 -21.82 -4.30
N ASP A 295 7.38 -22.51 -5.01
CA ASP A 295 7.71 -23.68 -5.84
C ASP A 295 8.69 -23.34 -6.98
N ASN A 296 8.60 -22.12 -7.53
CA ASN A 296 9.51 -21.63 -8.57
C ASN A 296 10.92 -21.31 -8.04
N VAL A 297 11.08 -21.11 -6.73
CA VAL A 297 12.39 -20.95 -6.09
C VAL A 297 13.05 -22.32 -5.91
N GLU A 298 12.33 -23.31 -5.37
CA GLU A 298 12.87 -24.66 -5.09
C GLU A 298 13.28 -25.44 -6.35
N THR A 299 12.52 -25.31 -7.43
CA THR A 299 12.88 -25.97 -8.72
C THR A 299 14.16 -25.41 -9.36
N SER A 300 14.60 -24.21 -8.98
CA SER A 300 15.85 -23.62 -9.46
C SER A 300 17.07 -24.10 -8.67
N GLU A 301 16.90 -24.49 -7.40
CA GLU A 301 17.99 -25.03 -6.56
C GLU A 301 18.33 -26.49 -6.88
N ILE A 302 17.42 -27.23 -7.52
CA ILE A 302 17.62 -28.65 -7.87
C ILE A 302 18.33 -28.84 -9.23
N ILE A 303 18.48 -27.77 -10.03
CA ILE A 303 19.07 -27.82 -11.39
C ILE A 303 20.52 -27.28 -11.43
N LEU A 304 21.10 -26.88 -10.29
CA LEU A 304 22.52 -26.54 -10.14
C LEU A 304 23.31 -27.66 -9.46
#